data_AF-A0A958HG63-F1
#
_entry.id   AF-A0A958HG63-F1
#
_cell.length_a   1.000
_cell.length_b   1.000
_cell.length_c   1.000
_cell.angle_alpha   90.00
_cell.angle_beta   90.00
_cell.angle_gamma   90.00
#
_symmetry.space_group_name_H-M   'P 1'
#
loop_
_entity.id
_entity.type
_entity.pdbx_description
1 polymer ?
#
loop_
_entity_poly.entity_id
_entity_poly.type
_entity_poly.pdbx_seq_one_letter_code
_entity_poly.pdbx_strand_id
1 'polypeptide(L)'
;NGGGAALTWLPYPVTPVAGYDVYRRLLPDPAPVLVASVGVTGAFTDTGLPAGQYEYALLSRDTAGNPHQPLALPVLDVPCYEYDVAPADCDGLVDALDIQAVALAWQTVPGQPAYNPRYDVDGDQVITIVDVQMVAAQWGWPSAAQQP
;
A
#
# COMPACT_ATOMS: atom_id res chain seq x y z
N ASN A 1 -0.06 2.44 -9.56
CA ASN A 1 0.93 1.39 -9.22
C ASN A 1 0.59 0.93 -7.83
N GLY A 2 0.55 -0.39 -7.59
CA GLY A 2 -0.07 -1.01 -6.41
C GLY A 2 0.57 -0.63 -5.07
N GLY A 3 0.17 -1.33 -4.02
CA GLY A 3 0.72 -1.12 -2.68
C GLY A 3 0.26 0.17 -1.99
N GLY A 4 -0.89 0.72 -2.41
CA GLY A 4 -1.48 1.88 -1.78
C GLY A 4 -2.94 2.08 -2.17
N ALA A 5 -3.67 2.84 -1.34
CA ALA A 5 -5.06 3.18 -1.52
C ALA A 5 -5.24 4.70 -1.56
N ALA A 6 -5.76 5.22 -2.68
CA ALA A 6 -6.14 6.61 -2.80
C ALA A 6 -7.60 6.80 -2.40
N LEU A 7 -7.83 7.55 -1.33
CA LEU A 7 -9.15 7.84 -0.78
C LEU A 7 -9.57 9.25 -1.17
N THR A 8 -10.82 9.39 -1.60
CA THR A 8 -11.45 10.70 -1.84
C THR A 8 -12.85 10.72 -1.24
N TRP A 9 -13.20 11.83 -0.58
CA TRP A 9 -14.52 12.04 0.01
C TRP A 9 -14.92 13.51 -0.07
N LEU A 10 -16.22 13.76 0.03
CA LEU A 10 -16.74 15.12 0.21
C LEU A 10 -16.56 15.52 1.67
N PRO A 11 -15.91 16.67 1.98
CA PRO A 11 -15.83 17.14 3.36
C PRO A 11 -17.22 17.30 3.98
N TYR A 12 -17.46 16.63 5.11
CA TYR A 12 -18.75 16.66 5.81
C TYR A 12 -19.06 18.07 6.34
N PRO A 13 -20.31 18.57 6.24
CA PRO A 13 -20.69 19.94 6.58
C PRO A 13 -20.86 20.18 8.09
N VAL A 14 -19.99 19.61 8.95
CA VAL A 14 -19.93 20.05 10.35
C VAL A 14 -19.07 21.31 10.43
N THR A 15 -19.61 22.34 11.06
CA THR A 15 -18.90 23.62 11.24
C THR A 15 -18.71 23.89 12.73
N PRO A 16 -17.48 24.13 13.20
CA PRO A 16 -16.20 23.96 12.49
C PRO A 16 -15.66 22.52 12.58
N VAL A 17 -15.45 21.86 11.43
CA VAL A 17 -14.64 20.64 11.34
C VAL A 17 -13.15 21.00 11.46
N ALA A 18 -12.42 20.26 12.27
CA ALA A 18 -10.96 20.40 12.39
C ALA A 18 -10.22 19.39 11.50
N GLY A 19 -10.81 18.22 11.24
CA GLY A 19 -10.22 17.20 10.38
C GLY A 19 -10.90 15.84 10.48
N TYR A 20 -10.18 14.81 10.03
CA TYR A 20 -10.67 13.43 9.95
C TYR A 20 -9.65 12.44 10.52
N ASP A 21 -10.11 11.44 11.25
CA ASP A 21 -9.35 10.24 11.60
C ASP A 21 -9.66 9.19 10.55
N VAL A 22 -8.62 8.66 9.91
CA VAL A 22 -8.70 7.65 8.88
C VAL A 22 -8.43 6.30 9.53
N TYR A 23 -9.44 5.45 9.53
CA TYR A 23 -9.35 4.08 10.00
C TYR A 23 -9.26 3.13 8.79
N ARG A 24 -8.38 2.14 8.87
CA ARG A 24 -8.17 1.10 7.86
C ARG A 24 -8.39 -0.29 8.46
N ARG A 25 -9.02 -1.19 7.70
CA ARG A 25 -9.09 -2.63 8.01
C ARG A 25 -8.68 -3.44 6.79
N LEU A 26 -7.68 -4.28 6.93
CA LEU A 26 -7.37 -5.33 5.94
C LEU A 26 -8.31 -6.52 6.21
N LEU A 27 -9.05 -6.99 5.22
CA LEU A 27 -9.90 -8.17 5.40
C LEU A 27 -9.06 -9.45 5.35
N PRO A 28 -9.34 -10.46 6.21
CA PRO A 28 -10.50 -10.57 7.11
C PRO A 28 -10.23 -10.13 8.57
N ASP A 29 -9.30 -9.21 8.82
CA ASP A 29 -8.98 -8.79 10.19
C ASP A 29 -10.24 -8.32 10.95
N PRO A 30 -10.32 -8.60 12.26
CA PRO A 30 -11.56 -8.39 13.00
C PRO A 30 -11.89 -6.91 13.21
N ALA A 31 -10.89 -6.02 13.24
CA ALA A 31 -11.08 -4.63 13.63
C ALA A 31 -10.22 -3.66 12.80
N PRO A 32 -10.70 -2.44 12.55
CA PRO A 32 -9.90 -1.39 11.92
C PRO A 32 -8.87 -0.79 12.89
N VAL A 33 -7.82 -0.20 12.33
CA VAL A 33 -6.78 0.57 13.04
C VAL A 33 -6.75 2.02 12.54
N LEU A 34 -6.40 2.97 13.41
CA LEU A 34 -6.17 4.36 13.02
C LEU A 34 -4.85 4.45 12.25
N VAL A 35 -4.89 4.94 11.00
CA VAL A 35 -3.70 5.06 10.13
C VAL A 35 -3.26 6.50 9.91
N ALA A 36 -4.16 7.47 10.05
CA ALA A 36 -3.82 8.88 9.93
C ALA A 36 -4.86 9.78 10.61
N SER A 37 -4.42 10.97 11.04
CA SER A 37 -5.27 12.08 11.45
C SER A 37 -4.98 13.28 10.56
N VAL A 38 -5.85 13.53 9.59
CA VAL A 38 -5.68 14.61 8.60
C VAL A 38 -6.47 15.85 8.98
N GLY A 39 -6.06 17.01 8.47
CA GLY A 39 -6.81 18.26 8.59
C GLY A 39 -8.08 18.27 7.74
N VAL A 40 -8.61 19.47 7.46
CA VAL A 40 -9.78 19.64 6.59
C VAL A 40 -9.39 19.41 5.13
N THR A 41 -9.45 18.15 4.70
CA THR A 41 -9.17 17.69 3.33
C THR A 41 -10.29 16.78 2.84
N GLY A 42 -10.37 16.59 1.53
CA GLY A 42 -11.24 15.62 0.87
C GLY A 42 -10.49 14.42 0.30
N ALA A 43 -9.21 14.25 0.65
CA ALA A 43 -8.39 13.16 0.15
C ALA A 43 -7.27 12.74 1.12
N PHE A 44 -6.90 11.46 1.04
CA PHE A 44 -5.77 10.85 1.73
C PHE A 44 -5.23 9.71 0.86
N THR A 45 -3.92 9.50 0.86
CA THR A 45 -3.30 8.35 0.19
C THR A 45 -2.60 7.52 1.25
N ASP A 46 -3.03 6.27 1.40
CA ASP A 46 -2.38 5.27 2.23
C ASP A 46 -1.39 4.47 1.37
N THR A 47 -0.14 4.33 1.78
CA THR A 47 0.95 3.75 0.98
C THR A 47 1.68 2.67 1.77
N GLY A 48 2.33 1.74 1.07
CA GLY A 48 3.01 0.58 1.69
C GLY A 48 2.03 -0.41 2.27
N LEU A 49 0.95 -0.62 1.52
CA LEU A 49 -0.04 -1.61 1.87
C LEU A 49 0.37 -2.95 1.26
N PRO A 50 0.28 -4.04 2.03
CA PRO A 50 0.21 -5.35 1.43
C PRO A 50 -0.89 -5.47 0.39
N ALA A 51 -0.79 -6.47 -0.47
CA ALA A 51 -1.89 -6.77 -1.37
C ALA A 51 -3.11 -7.30 -0.59
N GLY A 52 -4.31 -6.83 -0.96
CA GLY A 52 -5.53 -7.32 -0.32
C GLY A 52 -6.71 -6.37 -0.43
N GLN A 53 -7.82 -6.78 0.22
CA GLN A 53 -9.04 -5.99 0.29
C GLN A 53 -9.07 -5.16 1.55
N TYR A 54 -9.24 -3.85 1.38
CA TYR A 54 -9.25 -2.88 2.45
C TYR A 54 -10.60 -2.18 2.58
N GLU A 55 -11.03 -2.01 3.82
CA GLU A 55 -12.10 -1.10 4.20
C GLU A 55 -11.53 0.12 4.89
N TYR A 56 -12.11 1.28 4.58
CA TYR A 56 -11.76 2.53 5.23
C TYR A 56 -12.98 3.18 5.86
N ALA A 57 -12.79 3.77 7.03
CA ALA A 57 -13.79 4.58 7.70
C ALA A 57 -13.18 5.92 8.15
N LEU A 58 -13.93 6.99 7.98
CA LEU A 58 -13.53 8.35 8.36
C LEU A 58 -14.34 8.80 9.56
N LEU A 59 -13.68 9.24 10.61
CA LEU A 59 -14.32 9.86 11.77
C LEU A 59 -13.99 11.35 11.77
N SER A 60 -14.98 12.22 11.60
CA SER A 60 -14.74 13.67 11.65
C SER A 60 -14.55 14.15 13.08
N ARG A 61 -13.67 15.15 13.27
CA ARG A 61 -13.41 15.82 14.56
C ARG A 61 -13.77 17.30 14.48
N ASP A 62 -14.37 17.84 15.54
CA ASP A 62 -14.53 19.30 15.70
C ASP A 62 -13.25 19.97 16.24
N THR A 63 -13.26 21.31 16.36
CA THR A 63 -12.14 22.08 16.94
C THR A 63 -11.91 21.85 18.43
N ALA A 64 -12.85 21.21 19.13
CA ALA A 64 -12.70 20.78 20.52
C ALA A 64 -12.14 19.35 20.63
N GLY A 65 -11.95 18.65 19.50
CA GLY A 65 -11.45 17.28 19.42
C GLY A 65 -12.53 16.21 19.58
N ASN A 66 -13.81 16.56 19.58
CA ASN A 66 -14.89 15.59 19.71
C ASN A 66 -15.12 14.85 18.39
N PRO A 67 -15.21 13.50 18.40
CA PRO A 67 -15.56 12.73 17.21
C PRO A 67 -17.05 12.82 16.88
N HIS A 68 -17.38 12.72 15.59
CA HIS A 68 -18.75 12.72 15.07
C HIS A 68 -19.09 11.38 14.38
N GLN A 69 -20.09 11.35 13.51
CA GLN A 69 -20.53 10.13 12.83
C GLN A 69 -19.44 9.58 11.87
N PRO A 70 -19.18 8.27 11.88
CA PRO A 70 -18.27 7.65 10.93
C PRO A 70 -18.86 7.58 9.52
N LEU A 71 -18.02 7.77 8.51
CA LEU A 71 -18.32 7.56 7.11
C LEU A 71 -17.52 6.36 6.61
N ALA A 72 -18.19 5.27 6.24
CA ALA A 72 -17.56 4.14 5.56
C ALA A 72 -17.37 4.44 4.07
N LEU A 73 -16.18 4.11 3.54
CA LEU A 73 -15.88 4.18 2.11
C LEU A 73 -16.11 2.82 1.44
N PRO A 74 -16.25 2.76 0.10
CA PRO A 74 -16.28 1.51 -0.63
C PRO A 74 -15.02 0.66 -0.36
N VAL A 75 -15.18 -0.67 -0.40
CA VAL A 75 -14.05 -1.61 -0.31
C VAL A 75 -13.10 -1.36 -1.48
N LEU A 76 -11.80 -1.34 -1.18
CA LEU A 76 -10.72 -1.12 -2.14
C LEU A 76 -9.88 -2.39 -2.26
N ASP A 77 -9.69 -2.85 -3.49
CA ASP A 77 -8.74 -3.91 -3.79
C ASP A 77 -7.37 -3.28 -4.10
N VAL A 78 -6.37 -3.60 -3.30
CA VAL A 78 -5.00 -3.10 -3.44
C VAL A 78 -4.15 -4.23 -4.04
N PRO A 79 -3.66 -4.09 -5.29
CA PRO A 79 -2.73 -5.06 -5.86
C PRO A 79 -1.34 -4.90 -5.26
N CYS A 80 -0.50 -5.92 -5.41
CA CYS A 80 0.91 -5.84 -5.03
C CYS A 80 1.59 -4.64 -5.69
N TYR A 81 2.50 -4.01 -4.94
CA TYR A 81 3.45 -3.12 -5.54
C TYR A 81 4.40 -3.93 -6.43
N GLU A 82 4.77 -3.36 -7.58
CA GLU A 82 5.49 -4.08 -8.63
C GLU A 82 6.86 -4.59 -8.20
N TYR A 83 7.51 -3.86 -7.28
CA TYR A 83 8.84 -4.20 -6.76
C TYR A 83 8.82 -4.85 -5.37
N ASP A 84 7.63 -4.99 -4.77
CA ASP A 84 7.37 -5.80 -3.58
C ASP A 84 7.00 -7.21 -4.08
N VAL A 85 8.05 -7.98 -4.33
CA VAL A 85 7.99 -9.28 -5.03
C VAL A 85 8.11 -10.45 -4.07
N ALA A 86 8.59 -10.21 -2.85
CA ALA A 86 8.69 -11.20 -1.80
C ALA A 86 8.44 -10.59 -0.40
N PRO A 87 7.78 -11.31 0.51
CA PRO A 87 7.24 -12.66 0.36
C PRO A 87 6.04 -12.71 -0.60
N ALA A 88 5.49 -13.91 -0.86
CA ALA A 88 4.47 -14.10 -1.89
C ALA A 88 3.21 -13.22 -1.70
N ASP A 89 2.97 -12.76 -0.48
CA ASP A 89 1.88 -11.89 -0.06
C ASP A 89 2.11 -10.40 -0.31
N CYS A 90 3.33 -9.99 -0.71
CA CYS A 90 3.70 -8.60 -0.93
C CYS A 90 3.53 -7.83 0.38
N ASP A 91 4.50 -7.88 1.28
CA ASP A 91 4.28 -7.50 2.68
C ASP A 91 4.20 -5.98 2.92
N GLY A 92 4.15 -5.20 1.84
CA GLY A 92 4.06 -3.76 1.86
C GLY A 92 5.41 -3.08 2.04
N LEU A 93 6.52 -3.82 1.93
CA LEU A 93 7.88 -3.31 2.01
C LEU A 93 8.67 -3.72 0.77
N VAL A 94 9.69 -2.92 0.42
CA VAL A 94 10.78 -3.39 -0.45
C VAL A 94 12.06 -3.46 0.36
N ASP A 95 12.52 -4.67 0.63
CA ASP A 95 13.69 -4.95 1.46
C ASP A 95 14.64 -6.03 0.87
N ALA A 96 15.49 -6.62 1.72
CA ALA A 96 16.47 -7.59 1.27
C ALA A 96 15.85 -8.91 0.79
N LEU A 97 14.65 -9.24 1.24
CA LEU A 97 13.94 -10.45 0.83
C LEU A 97 13.48 -10.32 -0.63
N ASP A 98 13.02 -9.15 -1.05
CA ASP A 98 12.68 -8.88 -2.46
C ASP A 98 13.89 -9.07 -3.38
N ILE A 99 14.99 -8.42 -3.04
CA ILE A 99 16.24 -8.51 -3.79
C ILE A 99 16.73 -9.96 -3.84
N GLN A 100 16.67 -10.66 -2.71
CA GLN A 100 17.08 -12.06 -2.64
C GLN A 100 16.18 -12.97 -3.49
N ALA A 101 14.87 -12.74 -3.51
CA ALA A 101 13.93 -13.54 -4.29
C ALA A 101 14.22 -13.45 -5.79
N VAL A 102 14.48 -12.24 -6.31
CA VAL A 102 14.89 -12.05 -7.70
C VAL A 102 16.25 -12.70 -7.96
N ALA A 103 17.23 -12.49 -7.07
CA ALA A 103 18.57 -13.06 -7.23
C ALA A 103 18.59 -14.60 -7.20
N LEU A 104 17.67 -15.25 -6.48
CA LEU A 104 17.54 -16.71 -6.45
C LEU A 104 16.99 -17.30 -7.75
N ALA A 105 16.31 -16.50 -8.57
CA ALA A 105 15.76 -16.89 -9.86
C ALA A 105 16.65 -16.47 -11.06
N TRP A 106 17.92 -16.16 -10.78
CA TRP A 106 18.90 -15.70 -11.77
C TRP A 106 18.97 -16.54 -13.03
N GLN A 107 18.99 -15.87 -14.18
CA GLN A 107 19.08 -16.43 -15.54
C GLN A 107 17.98 -17.42 -15.91
N THR A 108 16.85 -17.36 -15.21
CA THR A 108 15.69 -18.17 -15.58
C THR A 108 14.82 -17.44 -16.60
N VAL A 109 14.09 -18.21 -17.40
CA VAL A 109 13.20 -17.74 -18.48
C VAL A 109 11.86 -18.50 -18.43
N PRO A 110 10.79 -18.03 -19.10
CA PRO A 110 9.50 -18.70 -19.13
C PRO A 110 9.58 -20.20 -19.40
N GLY A 111 8.92 -20.98 -18.54
CA GLY A 111 8.89 -22.45 -18.61
C GLY A 111 9.94 -23.16 -17.76
N GLN A 112 10.91 -22.45 -17.17
CA GLN A 112 11.82 -23.02 -16.20
C GLN A 112 11.19 -23.06 -14.79
N PRO A 113 11.48 -24.09 -13.96
CA PRO A 113 10.84 -24.25 -12.64
C PRO A 113 11.06 -23.08 -11.67
N ALA A 114 12.18 -22.35 -11.80
CA ALA A 114 12.52 -21.23 -10.93
C ALA A 114 12.13 -19.86 -11.52
N TYR A 115 11.61 -19.82 -12.76
CA TYR A 115 11.12 -18.57 -13.34
C TYR A 115 9.76 -18.21 -12.73
N ASN A 116 9.69 -17.02 -12.18
CA ASN A 116 8.46 -16.39 -11.72
C ASN A 116 8.32 -15.06 -12.44
N PRO A 117 7.23 -14.81 -13.19
CA PRO A 117 7.01 -13.53 -13.87
C PRO A 117 7.04 -12.31 -12.95
N ARG A 118 6.85 -12.48 -11.64
CA ARG A 118 6.95 -11.39 -10.67
C ARG A 118 8.38 -10.92 -10.41
N TYR A 119 9.38 -11.75 -10.73
CA TYR A 119 10.80 -11.43 -10.55
C TYR A 119 11.42 -10.86 -11.83
N ASP A 120 10.70 -10.88 -12.94
CA ASP A 120 11.05 -10.29 -14.24
C ASP A 120 10.35 -8.92 -14.33
N VAL A 121 10.95 -7.92 -13.68
CA VAL A 121 10.32 -6.62 -13.40
C VAL A 121 10.54 -5.62 -14.53
N ASP A 122 11.44 -5.88 -15.48
CA ASP A 122 11.51 -5.13 -16.74
C ASP A 122 10.70 -5.77 -17.88
N GLY A 123 10.26 -7.02 -17.69
CA GLY A 123 9.37 -7.75 -18.59
C GLY A 123 10.06 -8.26 -19.85
N ASP A 124 11.38 -8.40 -19.83
CA ASP A 124 12.19 -8.85 -20.97
C ASP A 124 12.25 -10.38 -21.14
N GLN A 125 11.58 -11.12 -20.25
CA GLN A 125 11.50 -12.59 -20.23
C GLN A 125 12.77 -13.30 -19.79
N VAL A 126 13.73 -12.60 -19.17
CA VAL A 126 14.91 -13.21 -18.54
C VAL A 126 15.28 -12.51 -17.24
N ILE A 127 15.37 -13.27 -16.15
CA ILE A 127 15.75 -12.67 -14.87
C ILE A 127 17.27 -12.41 -14.84
N THR A 128 17.67 -11.15 -14.79
CA THR A 128 19.07 -10.70 -14.83
C THR A 128 19.44 -9.75 -13.70
N ILE A 129 20.62 -9.12 -13.81
CA ILE A 129 21.03 -8.05 -12.91
C ILE A 129 20.11 -6.83 -12.99
N VAL A 130 19.46 -6.61 -14.14
CA VAL A 130 18.59 -5.45 -14.35
C VAL A 130 17.39 -5.55 -13.41
N ASP A 131 16.76 -6.72 -13.31
CA ASP A 131 15.66 -6.97 -12.38
C ASP A 131 16.06 -6.74 -10.92
N VAL A 132 17.21 -7.31 -10.54
CA VAL A 132 17.76 -7.16 -9.19
C VAL A 132 18.02 -5.68 -8.88
N GLN A 133 18.57 -4.93 -9.83
CA GLN A 133 18.85 -3.50 -9.67
C GLN A 133 17.57 -2.65 -9.60
N MET A 134 16.52 -3.01 -10.33
CA MET A 134 15.24 -2.31 -10.30
C MET A 134 14.54 -2.47 -8.96
N VAL A 135 14.50 -3.69 -8.42
CA VAL A 135 14.00 -3.96 -7.07
C VAL A 135 14.85 -3.24 -6.02
N ALA A 136 16.17 -3.36 -6.09
CA ALA A 136 17.08 -2.69 -5.15
C ALA A 136 16.98 -1.15 -5.19
N ALA A 137 16.65 -0.56 -6.35
CA ALA A 137 16.43 0.87 -6.47
C ALA A 137 15.20 1.37 -5.71
N GLN A 138 14.26 0.48 -5.37
CA GLN A 138 13.08 0.79 -4.56
C GLN A 138 13.26 0.53 -3.07
N TRP A 139 14.48 0.24 -2.62
CA TRP A 139 14.76 -0.06 -1.21
C TRP A 139 14.13 0.94 -0.25
N GLY A 140 13.41 0.42 0.75
CA GLY A 140 12.74 1.24 1.75
C GLY A 140 11.47 1.90 1.26
N TRP A 141 10.88 1.42 0.16
CA TRP A 141 9.48 1.67 -0.15
C TRP A 141 8.58 0.93 0.88
N PRO A 142 7.46 1.54 1.34
CA PRO A 142 7.11 2.95 1.15
C PRO A 142 8.10 3.86 1.89
N SER A 143 8.48 4.98 1.29
CA SER A 143 9.35 5.91 1.99
C SER A 143 8.63 6.49 3.22
N ALA A 144 9.32 6.59 4.36
CA ALA A 144 8.80 7.23 5.58
C ALA A 144 8.35 8.71 5.40
N ALA A 145 8.65 9.32 4.25
CA ALA A 145 8.26 10.69 3.90
C ALA A 145 6.80 10.86 3.45
N GLN A 146 5.99 9.78 3.45
CA GLN A 146 4.59 9.82 2.99
C GLN A 146 3.53 9.67 4.09
N GLN A 147 3.91 9.62 5.36
CA GLN A 147 2.93 9.78 6.45
C GLN A 147 2.72 11.28 6.72
N PRO A 148 1.50 11.84 6.56
CA PRO A 148 1.22 13.25 6.83
C PRO A 148 1.42 13.61 8.31
#